data_AF-A0A940CM80-F1
#
_entry.id   AF-A0A940CM80-F1
#
_cell.length_a   1.000
_cell.length_b   1.000
_cell.length_c   1.000
_cell.angle_alpha   90.00
_cell.angle_beta   90.00
_cell.angle_gamma   90.00
#
_symmetry.space_group_name_H-M   'P 1'
#
loop_
_entity.id
_entity.type
_entity.pdbx_description
1 polymer ?
#
loop_
_entity_poly.entity_id
_entity_poly.type
_entity_poly.pdbx_seq_one_letter_code
_entity_poly.pdbx_strand_id
1 'polypeptide(L)'
;MKKNYYLDKLYNSNKPFIIYKVERGYDLFTDFSEKIVLNNKNINNFFHKINKLKKKNKFLNLYIGFFGYEILCNLNNVRIPKQKNLKFPKGIFYKPETKIQIRKNITIKSTY
;
A
#
# COMPACT_ATOMS: atom_id res chain seq x y z
N MET A 1 -16.41 -16.17 19.17
CA MET A 1 -16.06 -15.72 17.80
C MET A 1 -15.27 -16.84 17.14
N LYS A 2 -15.69 -17.40 15.99
CA LYS A 2 -14.91 -18.49 15.34
C LYS A 2 -13.59 -17.91 14.82
N LYS A 3 -12.47 -18.47 15.28
CA LYS A 3 -11.12 -18.10 14.83
C LYS A 3 -10.99 -18.45 13.35
N ASN A 4 -10.60 -17.49 12.52
CA ASN A 4 -10.32 -17.80 11.12
C ASN A 4 -8.87 -18.31 11.01
N TYR A 5 -8.72 -19.61 10.73
CA TYR A 5 -7.43 -20.28 10.64
C TYR A 5 -6.45 -19.60 9.67
N TYR A 6 -6.96 -19.04 8.57
CA TYR A 6 -6.12 -18.35 7.59
C TYR A 6 -5.57 -17.02 8.13
N LEU A 7 -6.39 -16.22 8.80
CA LEU A 7 -5.93 -14.96 9.40
C LEU A 7 -4.92 -15.17 10.52
N ASP A 8 -5.12 -16.21 11.34
CA ASP A 8 -4.14 -16.63 12.35
C ASP A 8 -2.80 -17.01 11.72
N LYS A 9 -2.84 -17.83 10.66
CA LYS A 9 -1.63 -18.24 9.94
C LYS A 9 -0.91 -17.04 9.34
N LEU A 10 -1.66 -16.09 8.77
CA LEU A 10 -1.07 -14.85 8.24
C LEU A 10 -0.42 -14.02 9.34
N TYR A 11 -1.09 -13.83 10.47
CA TYR A 11 -0.55 -13.11 11.63
C TYR A 11 0.75 -13.75 12.14
N ASN A 12 0.77 -15.08 12.24
CA ASN A 12 1.94 -15.83 12.71
C ASN A 12 3.05 -15.98 11.64
N SER A 13 2.80 -15.61 10.38
CA SER A 13 3.76 -15.80 9.28
C SER A 13 4.86 -14.73 9.23
N ASN A 14 4.79 -13.68 10.06
CA ASN A 14 5.63 -12.48 9.98
C ASN A 14 5.63 -11.80 8.61
N LYS A 15 4.68 -12.14 7.73
CA LYS A 15 4.56 -11.50 6.41
C LYS A 15 4.11 -10.05 6.57
N PRO A 16 4.68 -9.12 5.80
CA PRO A 16 4.21 -7.75 5.79
C PRO A 16 2.81 -7.70 5.16
N PHE A 17 1.89 -7.00 5.81
CA PHE A 17 0.59 -6.68 5.26
C PHE A 17 0.20 -5.24 5.58
N ILE A 18 -0.70 -4.69 4.77
CA ILE A 18 -1.26 -3.34 4.94
C ILE A 18 -2.76 -3.48 5.16
N ILE A 19 -3.28 -2.83 6.20
CA ILE A 19 -4.72 -2.81 6.53
C ILE A 19 -5.32 -1.46 6.15
N TYR A 20 -6.40 -1.47 5.39
CA TYR A 20 -7.22 -0.29 5.12
C TYR A 20 -8.62 -0.48 5.69
N LYS A 21 -9.08 0.51 6.47
CA LYS A 21 -10.47 0.59 6.89
C LYS A 21 -11.34 1.03 5.72
N VAL A 22 -12.51 0.40 5.62
CA VAL A 22 -13.48 0.56 4.55
C VAL A 22 -14.88 0.46 5.15
N GLU A 23 -15.91 0.79 4.37
CA GLU A 23 -17.27 0.63 4.84
C GLU A 23 -17.52 -0.83 5.27
N ARG A 24 -18.07 -1.01 6.48
CA ARG A 24 -18.45 -2.31 7.06
C ARG A 24 -17.28 -3.30 7.25
N GLY A 25 -16.03 -2.85 7.30
CA GLY A 25 -14.90 -3.70 7.71
C GLY A 25 -13.52 -3.22 7.26
N TYR A 26 -12.68 -4.16 6.81
CA TYR A 26 -11.27 -3.94 6.47
C TYR A 26 -10.85 -4.67 5.20
N ASP A 27 -9.99 -4.04 4.41
CA ASP A 27 -9.26 -4.68 3.33
C ASP A 27 -7.79 -4.86 3.76
N LEU A 28 -7.32 -6.10 3.72
CA LEU A 28 -5.93 -6.46 3.97
C LEU A 28 -5.24 -6.72 2.63
N PHE A 29 -4.01 -6.24 2.50
CA PHE A 29 -3.16 -6.44 1.33
C PHE A 29 -1.85 -7.07 1.78
N THR A 30 -1.44 -8.15 1.13
CA THR A 30 -0.24 -8.93 1.47
C THR A 30 0.38 -9.53 0.20
N ASP A 31 1.48 -10.25 0.38
CA ASP A 31 2.26 -10.90 -0.69
C ASP A 31 2.69 -9.83 -1.72
N PHE A 32 3.53 -8.90 -1.29
CA PHE A 32 3.94 -7.78 -2.15
C PHE A 32 5.02 -8.20 -3.14
N SER A 33 4.77 -8.07 -4.45
CA SER A 33 5.81 -8.31 -5.47
C SER A 33 6.74 -7.13 -5.72
N GLU A 34 6.33 -5.93 -5.31
CA GLU A 34 7.14 -4.74 -5.49
C GLU A 34 6.99 -3.79 -4.31
N LYS A 35 8.10 -3.15 -3.95
CA LYS A 35 8.17 -2.04 -2.99
C LYS A 35 8.89 -0.87 -3.64
N ILE A 36 8.28 0.31 -3.61
CA ILE A 36 8.80 1.56 -4.14
C ILE A 36 8.90 2.56 -3.00
N VAL A 37 10.12 3.01 -2.70
CA VAL A 37 10.36 4.13 -1.78
C VAL A 37 10.49 5.41 -2.60
N LEU A 38 9.63 6.39 -2.34
CA LEU A 38 9.57 7.61 -3.12
C LEU A 38 10.60 8.65 -2.67
N ASN A 39 11.09 9.39 -3.65
CA ASN A 39 11.92 10.57 -3.49
C ASN A 39 11.66 11.55 -4.65
N ASN A 40 12.25 12.74 -4.57
CA ASN A 40 12.04 13.78 -5.57
C ASN A 40 12.55 13.39 -6.98
N LYS A 41 13.46 12.41 -7.08
CA LYS A 41 14.01 11.96 -8.38
C LYS A 41 13.11 10.95 -9.08
N ASN A 42 12.38 10.11 -8.33
CA ASN A 42 11.61 8.99 -8.91
C ASN A 42 10.10 9.22 -8.96
N ILE A 43 9.57 10.28 -8.34
CA ILE A 43 8.12 10.48 -8.19
C ILE A 43 7.40 10.63 -9.54
N ASN A 44 7.99 11.32 -10.51
CA ASN A 44 7.42 11.46 -11.84
C ASN A 44 7.31 10.10 -12.55
N ASN A 45 8.37 9.29 -12.45
CA ASN A 45 8.37 7.92 -12.99
C ASN A 45 7.31 7.05 -12.31
N PHE A 46 7.11 7.21 -11.00
CA PHE A 46 6.06 6.51 -10.27
C PHE A 46 4.65 6.90 -10.75
N PHE A 47 4.37 8.19 -10.97
CA PHE A 47 3.10 8.64 -11.53
C PHE A 47 2.87 8.10 -12.95
N HIS A 48 3.88 8.12 -13.81
CA HIS A 48 3.80 7.49 -15.12
C HIS A 48 3.50 5.98 -15.03
N LYS A 49 4.12 5.28 -14.07
CA LYS A 49 3.87 3.86 -13.81
C LYS A 49 2.42 3.61 -13.39
N ILE A 50 1.90 4.36 -12.41
CA ILE A 50 0.49 4.25 -11.98
C ILE A 50 -0.47 4.54 -13.15
N ASN A 51 -0.21 5.58 -13.94
CA ASN A 51 -1.06 5.92 -15.09
C ASN A 51 -1.11 4.81 -16.14
N LYS A 52 0.01 4.10 -16.38
CA LYS A 52 0.03 2.92 -17.26
C LYS A 52 -0.77 1.76 -16.67
N LEU A 53 -0.74 1.55 -15.34
CA LEU A 53 -1.50 0.48 -14.68
C LEU A 53 -3.01 0.71 -14.77
N LYS A 54 -3.49 1.96 -14.63
CA LYS A 54 -4.92 2.31 -14.75
C LYS A 54 -5.55 1.84 -16.06
N LYS A 55 -4.78 1.75 -17.16
CA LYS A 55 -5.26 1.29 -18.47
C LYS A 55 -5.53 -0.22 -18.52
N LYS A 56 -4.93 -1.01 -17.63
CA LYS A 56 -5.05 -2.46 -17.57
C LYS A 56 -6.01 -2.81 -16.43
N ASN A 57 -7.28 -3.05 -16.75
CA ASN A 57 -8.38 -3.24 -15.80
C ASN A 57 -8.31 -4.62 -15.09
N LYS A 58 -7.26 -4.87 -14.30
CA LYS A 58 -7.02 -6.13 -13.56
C LYS A 58 -7.18 -5.91 -12.05
N PHE A 59 -7.81 -6.89 -11.38
CA PHE A 59 -8.24 -6.85 -9.97
C PHE A 59 -7.21 -6.28 -8.97
N LEU A 60 -5.92 -6.60 -9.13
CA LEU A 60 -4.83 -6.18 -8.23
C LEU A 60 -3.74 -5.35 -8.93
N ASN A 61 -4.12 -4.62 -9.96
CA ASN A 61 -3.18 -3.78 -10.70
C ASN A 61 -3.08 -2.38 -10.09
N LEU A 62 -2.74 -2.32 -8.80
CA LEU A 62 -2.65 -1.10 -8.01
C LEU A 62 -1.36 -1.04 -7.19
N TYR A 63 -1.04 0.15 -6.71
CA TYR A 63 -0.09 0.35 -5.62
C TYR A 63 -0.83 0.82 -4.38
N ILE A 64 -0.43 0.33 -3.22
CA ILE A 64 -0.97 0.71 -1.92
C ILE A 64 0.15 1.17 -0.99
N GLY A 65 -0.07 2.28 -0.29
CA GLY A 65 1.00 2.93 0.45
C GLY A 65 0.61 4.33 0.88
N PHE A 66 1.61 5.17 1.13
CA PHE A 66 1.40 6.55 1.54
C PHE A 66 2.40 7.51 0.89
N PHE A 67 1.97 8.76 0.73
CA PHE A 67 2.85 9.90 0.50
C PHE A 67 3.16 10.55 1.84
N GLY A 68 4.45 10.76 2.13
CA GLY A 68 4.88 11.47 3.33
C GLY A 68 4.73 12.98 3.15
N TYR A 69 4.59 13.70 4.26
CA TYR A 69 4.39 15.15 4.25
C TYR A 69 5.45 15.90 3.44
N GLU A 70 6.72 15.50 3.56
CA GLU A 70 7.82 16.16 2.86
C GLU A 70 7.68 16.09 1.33
N ILE A 71 7.29 14.93 0.81
CA ILE A 71 7.15 14.78 -0.64
C ILE A 71 5.94 15.55 -1.17
N LEU A 72 4.86 15.60 -0.40
CA LEU A 72 3.67 16.38 -0.75
C LEU A 72 3.98 17.87 -0.83
N CYS A 73 4.76 18.40 0.12
CA CYS A 73 5.19 19.81 0.08
C CYS A 73 6.08 20.09 -1.13
N ASN A 74 7.06 19.22 -1.39
CA ASN A 74 7.95 19.37 -2.56
C ASN A 74 7.17 19.36 -3.89
N LEU A 75 6.13 18.53 -4.01
CA LEU A 75 5.26 18.49 -5.20
C LEU A 75 4.41 19.75 -5.39
N ASN A 76 4.09 20.45 -4.30
CA ASN A 76 3.31 21.69 -4.33
C ASN A 76 4.19 22.95 -4.21
N ASN A 77 5.50 22.82 -4.39
CA ASN A 77 6.47 23.90 -4.25
C ASN A 77 6.43 24.62 -2.88
N VAL A 78 5.94 23.94 -1.85
CA VAL A 78 5.88 24.46 -0.48
C VAL A 78 7.21 24.21 0.22
N ARG A 79 7.83 25.28 0.73
CA ARG A 79 9.06 25.18 1.52
C ARG A 79 8.74 24.68 2.93
N ILE A 80 9.49 23.70 3.39
CA ILE A 80 9.36 23.15 4.75
C ILE A 80 10.52 23.70 5.59
N PRO A 81 10.27 24.17 6.83
CA PRO A 81 11.35 24.56 7.73
C PRO A 81 12.23 23.34 8.06
N LYS A 82 13.47 23.59 8.47
CA LYS A 82 14.38 22.52 8.90
C LYS A 82 13.80 21.81 10.13
N GLN A 83 13.58 20.51 10.02
CA GLN A 83 13.01 19.67 11.09
C GLN A 83 13.95 18.49 11.41
N LYS A 84 13.77 17.88 12.59
CA LYS A 84 14.51 16.69 13.00
C LYS A 84 14.16 15.52 12.08
N ASN A 85 15.15 14.92 11.42
CA ASN A 85 14.93 13.81 10.51
C ASN A 85 14.71 12.50 11.30
N LEU A 86 13.50 11.93 11.20
CA LEU A 86 13.14 10.65 11.82
C LEU A 86 13.52 9.42 10.96
N LYS A 87 14.26 9.62 9.85
CA LYS A 87 14.56 8.59 8.82
C LYS A 87 13.30 7.91 8.25
N PHE A 88 12.13 8.52 8.44
CA PHE A 88 10.88 8.05 7.88
C PHE A 88 10.90 8.26 6.35
N PRO A 89 10.45 7.28 5.55
CA PRO A 89 10.47 7.44 4.10
C PRO A 89 9.54 8.58 3.67
N LYS A 90 9.98 9.37 2.68
CA LYS A 90 9.19 10.48 2.11
C LYS A 90 7.92 9.99 1.40
N GLY A 91 7.84 8.71 1.10
CA GLY A 91 6.66 8.00 0.64
C GLY A 91 7.04 6.55 0.37
N ILE A 92 6.09 5.63 0.46
CA ILE A 92 6.33 4.21 0.20
C ILE A 92 5.07 3.57 -0.33
N PHE A 93 5.23 2.76 -1.37
CA PHE A 93 4.14 2.07 -2.05
C PHE A 93 4.52 0.62 -2.34
N TYR A 94 3.53 -0.25 -2.27
CA TYR A 94 3.66 -1.68 -2.47
C TYR A 94 2.68 -2.16 -3.53
N LYS A 95 3.08 -3.13 -4.33
CA LYS A 95 2.19 -3.82 -5.26
C LYS A 95 1.73 -5.13 -4.64
N PRO A 96 0.48 -5.25 -4.18
CA PRO A 96 -0.02 -6.47 -3.54
C PRO A 96 -0.44 -7.53 -4.57
N GLU A 97 -0.29 -8.79 -4.17
CA GLU A 97 -0.72 -9.95 -4.97
C GLU A 97 -1.89 -10.70 -4.32
N THR A 98 -2.15 -10.44 -3.05
CA THR A 98 -3.30 -10.97 -2.32
C THR A 98 -4.09 -9.84 -1.65
N LYS A 99 -5.41 -9.87 -1.81
CA LYS A 99 -6.38 -9.03 -1.09
C LYS A 99 -7.32 -9.90 -0.27
N ILE A 100 -7.44 -9.58 1.01
CA ILE A 100 -8.37 -10.22 1.95
C ILE A 100 -9.40 -9.19 2.37
N GLN A 101 -10.67 -9.47 2.13
CA GLN A 101 -11.78 -8.59 2.49
C GLN A 101 -12.44 -9.15 3.74
N ILE A 102 -12.33 -8.41 4.85
CA ILE A 102 -12.93 -8.75 6.13
C ILE A 102 -14.21 -7.91 6.26
N ARG A 103 -15.38 -8.55 6.15
CA ARG A 103 -16.72 -7.96 6.33
C ARG A 103 -17.53 -8.90 7.23
N LYS A 104 -18.84 -9.07 6.97
CA LYS A 104 -19.65 -10.16 7.55
C LYS A 104 -19.02 -11.53 7.26
N ASN A 105 -18.54 -11.70 6.04
CA ASN A 105 -17.76 -12.86 5.60
C ASN A 105 -16.33 -12.43 5.25
N ILE A 106 -15.40 -13.38 5.29
CA ILE A 106 -14.01 -13.17 4.84
C ILE A 106 -13.88 -13.71 3.41
N THR A 107 -13.39 -12.88 2.49
CA THR A 107 -13.12 -13.28 1.11
C THR A 107 -11.65 -13.05 0.79
N ILE A 108 -11.00 -14.05 0.20
CA ILE A 108 -9.57 -14.00 -0.18
C ILE A 108 -9.49 -14.07 -1.70
N LYS A 109 -8.73 -13.16 -2.30
CA LYS A 109 -8.46 -13.12 -3.73
C LYS A 109 -6.96 -12.93 -3.94
N SER A 110 -6.36 -13.82 -4.72
CA SER A 110 -4.94 -13.87 -5.04
C SER A 110 -4.73 -13.80 -6.55
N THR A 111 -3.60 -13.26 -7.00
CA THR A 111 -3.17 -13.36 -8.41
C THR A 111 -2.43 -14.66 -8.75
N TYR A 112 -2.08 -15.45 -7.73
CA TYR A 112 -1.63 -16.84 -7.81
C TYR A 112 -2.77 -17.81 -7.53
#